data_AF-A0A2E6PZI1-F1
#
_entry.id   AF-A0A2E6PZI1-F1
#
_cell.length_a   1.000
_cell.length_b   1.000
_cell.length_c   1.000
_cell.angle_alpha   90.00
_cell.angle_beta   90.00
_cell.angle_gamma   90.00
#
_symmetry.space_group_name_H-M   'P 1'
#
loop_
_entity.id
_entity.type
_entity.pdbx_description
1 polymer ?
#
loop_
_entity_poly.entity_id
_entity_poly.type
_entity_poly.pdbx_seq_one_letter_code
_entity_poly.pdbx_strand_id
1 'polypeptide(L)'
;MRTPADRARNVLLGFSFALSLVLALGLRSNAIQPFDCISGSCSSSNLLAFIFTFLIIMSLYVRWSLNSARDGHANNYWLSVFVDIDERDLWHRLEQERIESNDIDRISDAWAQLEAGIVDDETE
;
A
#
# COMPACT_ATOMS: atom_id res chain seq x y z
N MET A 1 -19.41 -3.57 4.19
CA MET A 1 -18.28 -3.56 5.13
C MET A 1 -17.10 -2.87 4.45
N ARG A 2 -16.15 -2.29 5.20
CA ARG A 2 -15.08 -1.47 4.59
C ARG A 2 -13.96 -2.38 4.10
N THR A 3 -13.71 -2.41 2.79
CA THR A 3 -12.56 -3.10 2.22
C THR A 3 -11.27 -2.39 2.67
N PRO A 4 -10.12 -3.09 2.71
CA PRO A 4 -8.84 -2.46 3.05
C PRO A 4 -8.46 -1.35 2.07
N ALA A 5 -8.90 -1.43 0.80
CA ALA A 5 -8.80 -0.35 -0.18
C ALA A 5 -9.56 0.92 0.26
N ASP A 6 -10.75 0.78 0.84
CA ASP A 6 -11.52 1.91 1.39
C ASP A 6 -10.85 2.54 2.62
N ARG A 7 -10.16 1.74 3.46
CA ARG A 7 -9.36 2.28 4.58
C ARG A 7 -8.16 3.07 4.07
N ALA A 8 -7.40 2.51 3.13
CA ALA A 8 -6.23 3.18 2.52
C ALA A 8 -6.62 4.51 1.86
N ARG A 9 -7.77 4.55 1.17
CA ARG A 9 -8.32 5.77 0.57
C ARG A 9 -8.59 6.87 1.59
N ASN A 10 -9.19 6.53 2.74
CA ASN A 10 -9.51 7.51 3.77
C ASN A 10 -8.24 8.06 4.45
N VAL A 11 -7.22 7.22 4.62
CA VAL A 11 -5.91 7.65 5.13
C VAL A 11 -5.22 8.59 4.14
N LEU A 12 -5.22 8.25 2.85
CA LEU A 12 -4.67 9.12 1.79
C LEU A 12 -5.41 10.46 1.70
N LEU A 13 -6.73 10.47 1.92
CA LEU A 13 -7.52 11.70 2.02
C LEU A 13 -7.11 12.56 3.21
N GLY A 14 -6.98 11.96 4.40
CA GLY A 14 -6.52 12.67 5.59
C GLY A 14 -5.11 13.24 5.41
N PHE A 15 -4.21 12.45 4.84
CA PHE A 15 -2.82 12.85 4.59
C PHE A 15 -2.72 14.00 3.59
N SER A 16 -3.43 13.92 2.46
CA SER A 16 -3.46 14.98 1.45
C SER A 16 -4.05 16.28 2.00
N PHE A 17 -5.12 16.20 2.80
CA PHE A 17 -5.69 17.38 3.45
C PHE A 17 -4.71 18.02 4.44
N ALA A 18 -4.04 17.22 5.27
CA ALA A 18 -3.03 17.71 6.21
C ALA A 18 -1.85 18.38 5.48
N LEU A 19 -1.33 17.77 4.42
CA LEU A 19 -0.28 18.36 3.59
C LEU A 19 -0.72 19.68 2.96
N SER A 20 -1.94 19.75 2.43
CA SER A 20 -2.48 20.97 1.86
C SER A 20 -2.59 22.10 2.90
N LEU A 21 -2.97 21.75 4.14
CA LEU A 21 -3.10 22.70 5.24
C LEU A 21 -1.73 23.24 5.68
N VAL A 22 -0.73 22.36 5.81
CA VAL A 22 0.66 22.75 6.10
C VAL A 22 1.21 23.67 5.01
N LEU A 23 0.98 23.34 3.74
CA LEU A 23 1.41 24.17 2.62
C LEU A 23 0.73 25.55 2.63
N ALA A 24 -0.59 25.59 2.87
CA ALA A 24 -1.35 26.84 2.96
C ALA A 24 -0.90 27.71 4.14
N LEU A 25 -0.64 27.11 5.30
CA LEU A 25 -0.10 27.80 6.47
C LEU A 25 1.31 28.34 6.21
N GLY A 26 2.18 27.54 5.59
CA GLY A 26 3.55 27.94 5.26
C GLY A 26 3.62 29.08 4.23
N LEU A 27 2.70 29.10 3.26
CA LEU A 27 2.52 30.22 2.33
C LEU A 27 2.04 31.47 3.07
N ARG A 28 1.05 31.35 3.96
CA ARG A 28 0.50 32.49 4.71
C ARG A 28 1.52 33.10 5.68
N SER A 29 2.33 32.27 6.34
CA SER A 29 3.36 32.74 7.26
C SER A 29 4.62 33.24 6.54
N ASN A 30 4.62 33.26 5.20
CA ASN A 30 5.76 33.61 4.36
C ASN A 30 7.02 32.75 4.62
N ALA A 31 6.85 31.60 5.28
CA ALA A 31 7.91 30.64 5.59
C ALA A 31 8.24 29.77 4.37
N ILE A 32 7.28 29.61 3.47
CA ILE A 32 7.44 28.96 2.17
C ILE A 32 7.15 30.01 1.11
N GLN A 33 8.19 30.59 0.51
CA GLN A 33 8.05 31.54 -0.59
C GLN A 33 8.32 30.83 -1.92
N PRO A 34 7.31 30.47 -2.72
CA PRO A 34 7.53 29.72 -3.95
C PRO A 34 8.42 30.47 -4.96
N PHE A 35 8.47 31.80 -4.87
CA PHE A 35 9.29 32.68 -5.68
C PHE A 35 10.07 33.62 -4.78
N ASP A 36 11.38 33.66 -4.97
CA ASP A 36 12.23 34.69 -4.39
C ASP A 36 12.58 35.66 -5.52
N CYS A 37 12.08 36.89 -5.41
CA CYS A 37 12.23 37.90 -6.46
C CYS A 37 13.18 38.97 -5.96
N ILE A 38 14.43 38.91 -6.41
CA ILE A 38 15.44 39.93 -6.15
C ILE A 38 15.59 40.73 -7.45
N SER A 39 15.14 41.99 -7.43
CA SER A 39 15.40 42.98 -8.48
C SER A 39 15.10 42.52 -9.92
N GLY A 40 13.86 42.09 -10.19
CA GLY A 40 13.35 41.87 -11.55
C GLY A 40 13.59 40.49 -12.15
N SER A 41 14.39 39.63 -11.50
CA SER A 41 14.44 38.20 -11.80
C SER A 41 13.81 37.41 -10.64
N CYS A 42 12.77 36.66 -10.95
CA CYS A 42 12.17 35.72 -10.00
C CYS A 42 12.76 34.34 -10.25
N SER A 43 13.45 33.80 -9.25
CA SER A 43 13.97 32.43 -9.28
C SER A 43 13.15 31.58 -8.32
N SER A 44 12.73 30.39 -8.77
CA SER A 44 12.07 29.42 -7.89
C SER A 44 13.12 28.69 -7.05
N SER A 45 13.63 29.36 -6.02
CA SER A 45 14.69 28.81 -5.17
C SER A 45 14.17 27.82 -4.11
N ASN A 46 12.87 27.81 -3.84
CA ASN A 46 12.30 27.04 -2.73
C ASN A 46 11.85 25.63 -3.14
N LEU A 47 12.81 24.72 -3.10
CA LEU A 47 12.66 23.27 -3.32
C LEU A 47 11.58 22.64 -2.41
N LEU A 48 11.39 23.16 -1.20
CA LEU A 48 10.36 22.73 -0.26
C LEU A 48 8.94 22.90 -0.81
N ALA A 49 8.65 24.03 -1.48
CA ALA A 49 7.34 24.27 -2.09
C ALA A 49 7.04 23.27 -3.22
N PHE A 50 8.07 22.90 -3.99
CA PHE A 50 7.98 21.88 -5.03
C PHE A 50 7.73 20.48 -4.46
N ILE A 51 8.42 20.10 -3.38
CA ILE A 51 8.19 18.80 -2.74
C ILE A 51 6.74 18.68 -2.25
N PHE A 52 6.24 19.70 -1.54
CA PHE A 52 4.87 19.66 -1.01
C PHE A 52 3.83 19.58 -2.13
N THR A 53 3.98 20.36 -3.20
CA THR A 53 3.07 20.29 -4.35
C THR A 53 3.14 18.94 -5.07
N PHE A 54 4.34 18.39 -5.24
CA PHE A 54 4.52 17.06 -5.83
C PHE A 54 3.88 15.96 -4.98
N LEU A 55 4.04 15.99 -3.66
CA LEU A 55 3.41 15.03 -2.75
C LEU A 55 1.88 15.10 -2.80
N ILE A 56 1.31 16.30 -2.89
CA ILE A 56 -0.13 16.49 -3.05
C ILE A 56 -0.60 15.87 -4.38
N ILE A 57 0.08 16.14 -5.49
CA ILE A 57 -0.25 15.58 -6.81
C ILE A 57 -0.16 14.04 -6.79
N MET A 58 0.90 13.48 -6.21
CA MET A 58 1.05 12.03 -6.09
C MET A 58 -0.06 11.41 -5.25
N SER A 59 -0.43 12.04 -4.13
CA SER A 59 -1.53 11.55 -3.29
C SER A 59 -2.89 11.55 -4.01
N LEU A 60 -3.15 12.57 -4.83
CA LEU A 60 -4.34 12.65 -5.66
C LEU A 60 -4.32 11.62 -6.80
N TYR A 61 -3.16 11.40 -7.41
CA TYR A 61 -2.98 10.41 -8.46
C TYR A 61 -3.20 8.98 -7.95
N VAL A 62 -2.62 8.62 -6.79
CA VAL A 62 -2.83 7.32 -6.15
C VAL A 62 -4.31 7.12 -5.81
N ARG A 63 -4.98 8.16 -5.28
CA ARG A 63 -6.43 8.13 -5.03
C ARG A 63 -7.24 7.93 -6.31
N TRP A 64 -6.89 8.62 -7.40
CA TRP A 64 -7.57 8.46 -8.68
C TRP A 64 -7.39 7.05 -9.25
N SER A 65 -6.16 6.52 -9.18
CA SER A 65 -5.84 5.16 -9.61
C SER A 65 -6.62 4.09 -8.82
N LEU A 66 -6.74 4.26 -7.50
CA LEU A 66 -7.57 3.40 -6.64
C LEU A 66 -9.06 3.46 -7.00
N ASN A 67 -9.57 4.62 -7.43
CA ASN A 67 -10.97 4.76 -7.85
C ASN A 67 -11.22 4.08 -9.20
N SER A 68 -10.33 4.29 -10.19
CA SER A 68 -10.43 3.65 -11.50
C SER A 68 -10.26 2.13 -11.45
N ALA A 69 -9.52 1.62 -10.45
CA ALA A 69 -9.36 0.19 -10.20
C ALA A 69 -10.68 -0.48 -9.74
N ARG A 70 -11.53 0.24 -9.00
CA ARG A 70 -12.80 -0.26 -8.47
C ARG A 70 -13.90 -0.35 -9.53
N ASP A 71 -13.84 0.49 -10.56
CA ASP A 71 -14.82 0.52 -11.66
C ASP A 71 -14.57 -0.56 -12.74
N GLY A 72 -13.62 -1.49 -12.48
CA GLY A 72 -13.65 -2.83 -13.07
C GLY A 72 -12.90 -3.05 -14.37
N HIS A 73 -12.16 -2.08 -14.94
CA HIS A 73 -11.51 -2.25 -16.25
C HIS A 73 -10.00 -1.96 -16.29
N ALA A 74 -9.36 -1.68 -15.16
CA ALA A 74 -7.93 -1.41 -15.14
C ALA A 74 -7.20 -2.41 -14.22
N ASN A 75 -6.51 -3.38 -14.84
CA ASN A 75 -5.51 -4.22 -14.18
C ASN A 75 -4.33 -3.33 -13.74
N ASN A 76 -4.50 -2.66 -12.61
CA ASN A 76 -3.52 -1.74 -12.08
C ASN A 76 -2.66 -2.46 -11.04
N TYR A 77 -1.35 -2.25 -11.11
CA TYR A 77 -0.36 -2.67 -10.11
C TYR A 77 -0.79 -2.38 -8.66
N TRP A 78 -1.59 -1.33 -8.42
CA TRP A 78 -2.09 -0.98 -7.10
C TRP A 78 -3.12 -1.95 -6.52
N LEU A 79 -3.81 -2.73 -7.35
CA LEU A 79 -4.79 -3.73 -6.92
C LEU A 79 -4.13 -4.98 -6.32
N SER A 80 -2.87 -5.29 -6.69
CA SER A 80 -2.10 -6.34 -6.04
C SER A 80 -1.55 -5.90 -4.67
N VAL A 81 -1.36 -4.60 -4.47
CA VAL A 81 -0.93 -4.02 -3.18
C VAL A 81 -2.11 -3.80 -2.23
N PHE A 82 -3.24 -3.29 -2.76
CA PHE A 82 -4.47 -3.03 -2.01
C PHE A 82 -5.60 -3.86 -2.60
N VAL A 83 -5.64 -5.11 -2.17
CA VAL A 83 -6.65 -6.07 -2.61
C VAL A 83 -8.04 -5.60 -2.18
N ASP A 84 -8.96 -5.41 -3.13
CA ASP A 84 -10.35 -5.01 -2.86
C ASP A 84 -11.22 -6.23 -2.50
N ILE A 85 -10.77 -7.01 -1.51
CA ILE A 85 -11.52 -8.14 -0.94
C ILE A 85 -12.13 -7.71 0.39
N ASP A 86 -13.33 -8.22 0.70
CA ASP A 86 -13.95 -7.98 2.01
C ASP A 86 -13.07 -8.53 3.13
N GLU A 87 -12.96 -7.79 4.23
CA GLU A 87 -12.05 -8.11 5.34
C GLU A 87 -12.30 -9.51 5.92
N ARG A 88 -13.55 -10.00 5.87
CA ARG A 88 -13.92 -11.35 6.31
C ARG A 88 -13.43 -12.43 5.36
N ASP A 89 -13.56 -12.24 4.06
CA ASP A 89 -13.06 -13.19 3.06
C ASP A 89 -11.53 -13.26 3.09
N LEU A 90 -10.86 -12.12 3.33
CA LEU A 90 -9.42 -12.08 3.55
C LEU A 90 -9.02 -12.87 4.81
N TRP A 91 -9.76 -12.68 5.91
CA TRP A 91 -9.55 -13.44 7.15
C TRP A 91 -9.75 -14.94 6.96
N HIS A 92 -10.81 -15.35 6.26
CA HIS A 92 -11.05 -16.76 5.98
C HIS A 92 -9.94 -17.39 5.15
N ARG A 93 -9.41 -16.68 4.15
CA ARG A 93 -8.25 -17.14 3.37
C ARG A 93 -6.99 -17.27 4.23
N LEU A 94 -6.66 -16.25 5.02
CA LEU A 94 -5.48 -16.26 5.88
C LEU A 94 -5.57 -17.34 6.97
N GLU A 95 -6.76 -17.56 7.53
CA GLU A 95 -6.98 -18.62 8.52
C GLU A 95 -6.85 -20.00 7.87
N GLN A 96 -7.35 -20.16 6.65
CA GLN A 96 -7.18 -21.40 5.89
C GLN A 96 -5.71 -21.67 5.55
N GLU A 97 -4.96 -20.66 5.11
CA GLU A 97 -3.51 -20.76 4.91
C GLU A 97 -2.76 -21.09 6.21
N ARG A 98 -3.16 -20.49 7.34
CA ARG A 98 -2.60 -20.85 8.65
C ARG A 98 -2.84 -22.31 8.96
N ILE A 99 -4.09 -22.78 8.84
CA ILE A 99 -4.45 -24.17 9.15
C ILE A 99 -3.67 -25.13 8.25
N GLU A 100 -3.56 -24.84 6.96
CA GLU A 100 -2.81 -25.67 6.01
C GLU A 100 -1.30 -25.65 6.26
N SER A 101 -0.75 -24.53 6.73
CA SER A 101 0.67 -24.42 7.12
C SER A 101 0.98 -25.11 8.45
N ASN A 102 0.00 -25.17 9.35
CA ASN A 102 0.11 -25.76 10.68
C ASN A 102 -0.42 -27.20 10.72
N ASP A 103 -0.64 -27.82 9.56
CA ASP A 103 -1.03 -29.20 9.41
C ASP A 103 0.18 -30.11 9.68
N ILE A 104 0.53 -30.21 10.97
CA ILE A 104 1.62 -31.01 11.52
C ILE A 104 1.39 -32.50 11.22
N ASP A 105 0.13 -32.93 11.13
CA ASP A 105 -0.23 -34.32 10.85
C ASP A 105 0.15 -34.72 9.41
N ARG A 106 -0.11 -33.85 8.43
CA ARG A 106 0.35 -34.07 7.04
C ARG A 106 1.87 -34.10 6.91
N ILE A 107 2.58 -33.28 7.70
CA ILE A 107 4.04 -33.29 7.74
C ILE A 107 4.53 -34.58 8.41
N SER A 108 3.95 -34.98 9.54
CA SER A 108 4.27 -36.21 10.27
C SER A 108 4.09 -37.46 9.40
N ASP A 109 2.99 -37.57 8.68
CA ASP A 109 2.73 -38.71 7.78
C ASP A 109 3.73 -38.75 6.61
N ALA A 110 4.11 -37.58 6.07
CA ALA A 110 5.13 -37.50 5.03
C ALA A 110 6.52 -37.92 5.54
N TRP A 111 6.88 -37.58 6.79
CA TRP A 111 8.11 -38.04 7.42
C TRP A 111 8.08 -39.55 7.72
N ALA A 112 6.95 -40.07 8.22
CA ALA A 112 6.78 -41.49 8.50
C ALA A 112 6.87 -42.35 7.23
N GLN A 113 6.34 -41.86 6.11
CA GLN A 113 6.44 -42.55 4.81
C GLN A 113 7.87 -42.54 4.25
N LEU A 114 8.65 -41.52 4.57
CA LEU A 114 10.06 -41.41 4.18
C LEU A 114 10.95 -42.33 5.05
N GLU A 115 10.64 -42.46 6.34
CA GLU A 115 11.32 -43.41 7.24
C GLU A 115 11.04 -44.87 6.83
N ALA A 116 9.80 -45.19 6.46
CA ALA A 116 9.45 -46.52 5.95
C ALA A 116 10.19 -46.85 4.64
N GLY A 117 10.30 -45.88 3.72
CA GLY A 117 11.02 -46.06 2.46
C GLY A 117 12.54 -46.22 2.62
N ILE A 118 13.15 -45.56 3.62
CA ILE A 118 14.57 -45.72 3.95
C ILE A 118 14.86 -47.10 4.55
N VAL A 119 13.96 -47.62 5.39
CA VAL A 119 14.11 -48.95 6.00
C VAL A 119 14.03 -50.07 4.96
N ASP A 120 13.16 -49.93 3.95
CA ASP A 120 13.05 -50.92 2.87
C ASP A 120 14.31 -50.93 1.97
N ASP A 121 14.92 -49.77 1.69
CA ASP A 121 16.14 -49.64 0.86
C ASP A 121 17.43 -50.15 1.56
N GLU A 122 17.47 -50.19 2.90
CA GLU A 122 18.62 -50.72 3.67
C GLU A 122 18.60 -52.26 3.84
N THR A 123 17.53 -52.94 3.40
CA THR A 123 17.37 -54.39 3.58
C THR A 123 17.56 -55.25 2.33
N GLU A 124 17.97 -54.65 1.20
CA GLU A 124 18.48 -55.36 0.01
C GLU A 124 20.01 -55.43 -0.07
#